data_AF-A0A317TAY4-F1
#
_entry.id   AF-A0A317TAY4-F1
#
_cell.length_a   1.000
_cell.length_b   1.000
_cell.length_c   1.000
_cell.angle_alpha   90.00
_cell.angle_beta   90.00
_cell.angle_gamma   90.00
#
_symmetry.space_group_name_H-M   'P 1'
#
loop_
_entity.id
_entity.type
_entity.pdbx_description
1 polymer ?
#
loop_
_entity_poly.entity_id
_entity_poly.type
_entity_poly.pdbx_seq_one_letter_code
_entity_poly.pdbx_strand_id
1 'polypeptide(L)'
;MSQAILALEGDGTIAVYRDELTAEGLIRALGRASQAFPLLSKEQLELLKDRMIENGFTDQRAIDAVNHVIDNYEGWNKTPNIANFIGFDRRVNTLTYRELNLKHDKGEIAWDDYVAVDVGLEKPRWVKREDSTRFGLKRWVVSGIEKES
;
A
#
# COMPACT_ATOMS: atom_id res chain seq x y z
N MET A 1 0.28 -13.53 15.81
CA MET A 1 1.04 -13.07 14.64
C MET A 1 0.03 -12.83 13.54
N SER A 2 -0.45 -11.60 13.38
CA SER A 2 -1.39 -11.27 12.32
C SER A 2 -0.59 -11.17 11.02
N GLN A 3 -0.85 -12.03 10.05
CA GLN A 3 -0.36 -11.79 8.70
C GLN A 3 -1.14 -10.59 8.17
N ALA A 4 -0.47 -9.47 7.89
CA ALA A 4 -1.07 -8.41 7.08
C ALA A 4 -1.45 -9.05 5.74
N ILE A 5 -2.75 -9.32 5.58
CA ILE A 5 -3.31 -9.97 4.40
C ILE A 5 -3.18 -8.96 3.25
N LEU A 6 -2.45 -9.34 2.21
CA LEU A 6 -2.49 -8.68 0.91
C LEU A 6 -3.89 -8.90 0.33
N ALA A 7 -4.87 -8.11 0.76
CA ALA A 7 -6.20 -8.21 0.21
C ALA A 7 -6.16 -7.75 -1.24
N LEU A 8 -6.49 -8.65 -2.16
CA LEU A 8 -6.76 -8.29 -3.53
C LEU A 8 -8.05 -7.47 -3.55
N GLU A 9 -7.93 -6.21 -3.94
CA GLU A 9 -9.08 -5.34 -4.12
C GLU A 9 -9.82 -5.70 -5.42
N GLY A 10 -11.12 -5.40 -5.49
CA GLY A 10 -11.97 -5.73 -6.64
C GLY A 10 -11.50 -5.15 -7.99
N ASP A 11 -10.55 -4.22 -7.97
CA ASP A 11 -9.94 -3.56 -9.13
C ASP A 11 -8.63 -4.22 -9.61
N GLY A 12 -8.19 -5.32 -8.97
CA GLY A 12 -6.96 -6.02 -9.33
C GLY A 12 -5.69 -5.38 -8.78
N THR A 13 -5.80 -4.47 -7.81
CA THR A 13 -4.65 -3.88 -7.12
C THR A 13 -4.40 -4.54 -5.75
N ILE A 14 -3.19 -4.37 -5.24
CA ILE A 14 -2.81 -4.72 -3.86
C ILE A 14 -2.18 -3.52 -3.16
N ALA A 15 -2.50 -3.33 -1.87
CA ALA A 15 -1.78 -2.40 -1.01
C ALA A 15 -0.38 -2.93 -0.69
N VAL A 16 0.62 -2.05 -0.60
CA VAL A 16 2.03 -2.46 -0.40
C VAL A 16 2.43 -2.64 1.07
N TYR A 17 1.59 -2.20 2.00
CA TYR A 17 1.89 -2.16 3.43
C TYR A 17 1.75 -3.54 4.09
N ARG A 18 2.64 -3.86 5.04
CA ARG A 18 2.75 -5.21 5.64
C ARG A 18 2.94 -5.23 7.15
N ASP A 19 3.13 -4.07 7.74
CA ASP A 19 3.24 -3.87 9.16
C ASP A 19 1.87 -3.77 9.82
N GLU A 20 1.86 -3.78 11.15
CA GLU A 20 0.65 -3.55 11.93
C GLU A 20 0.59 -2.07 12.34
N LEU A 21 -0.59 -1.62 12.78
CA LEU A 21 -0.74 -0.30 13.38
C LEU A 21 -0.37 -0.38 14.86
N THR A 22 0.60 0.43 15.28
CA THR A 22 1.01 0.57 16.67
C THR A 22 0.64 1.94 17.21
N ALA A 23 0.49 2.05 18.53
CA ALA A 23 0.28 3.34 19.19
C ALA A 23 1.44 4.31 18.90
N GLU A 24 2.68 3.82 18.85
CA GLU A 24 3.85 4.64 18.57
C GLU A 24 3.86 5.14 17.12
N GLY A 25 3.51 4.30 16.15
CA GLY A 25 3.39 4.70 14.75
C GLY A 25 2.32 5.75 14.53
N LEU A 26 1.15 5.60 15.16
CA LEU A 26 0.10 6.63 15.16
C LEU A 26 0.59 7.95 15.76
N ILE A 27 1.21 7.92 16.95
CA ILE A 27 1.74 9.14 17.59
C ILE A 27 2.78 9.81 16.69
N ARG A 28 3.66 9.05 16.05
CA ARG A 28 4.65 9.58 15.11
C ARG A 28 3.99 10.24 13.89
N ALA A 29 2.98 9.61 13.30
CA ALA A 29 2.26 10.17 12.15
C ALA A 29 1.50 11.45 12.52
N LEU A 30 0.74 11.44 13.62
CA LEU A 30 -0.01 12.59 14.11
C LEU A 30 0.90 13.74 14.54
N GLY A 31 2.05 13.42 15.16
CA GLY A 31 3.06 14.41 15.54
C GLY A 31 3.62 15.15 14.33
N ARG A 32 3.91 14.44 13.23
CA ARG A 32 4.34 15.06 11.96
C ARG A 32 3.24 15.96 11.37
N ALA A 33 2.00 15.48 11.36
CA ALA A 33 0.87 16.27 10.87
C ALA A 33 0.68 17.56 11.70
N SER A 34 0.75 17.46 13.03
CA SER A 34 0.65 18.61 13.93
C SER A 34 1.77 19.62 13.75
N GLN A 35 3.01 19.16 13.51
CA GLN A 35 4.15 20.04 13.26
C GLN A 35 4.05 20.77 11.91
N ALA A 36 3.63 20.07 10.86
CA ALA A 36 3.52 20.65 9.52
C ALA A 36 2.28 21.53 9.35
N PHE A 37 1.18 21.21 10.04
CA PHE A 37 -0.10 21.90 9.98
C PHE A 37 -0.52 22.37 11.37
N PRO A 38 0.13 23.41 11.93
CA PRO A 38 -0.10 23.86 13.32
C PRO A 38 -1.51 24.40 13.58
N LEU A 39 -2.30 24.67 12.53
CA LEU A 39 -3.70 25.08 12.62
C LEU A 39 -4.68 23.90 12.70
N LEU A 40 -4.21 22.64 12.63
CA LEU A 40 -5.04 21.48 12.93
C LEU A 40 -5.36 21.48 14.43
N SER A 41 -6.65 21.50 14.76
CA SER A 41 -7.09 21.42 16.15
C SER A 41 -6.81 20.03 16.72
N LYS A 42 -6.77 19.94 18.05
CA LYS A 42 -6.60 18.67 18.75
C LYS A 42 -7.72 17.68 18.38
N GLU A 43 -8.96 18.16 18.28
CA GLU A 43 -10.13 17.37 17.91
C GLU A 43 -10.00 16.82 16.48
N GLN A 44 -9.41 17.60 15.55
CA GLN A 44 -9.14 17.12 14.20
C GLN A 44 -8.06 16.03 14.17
N LEU A 45 -7.02 16.15 15.00
CA LEU A 45 -5.98 15.12 15.13
C LEU A 45 -6.52 13.84 15.77
N GLU A 46 -7.39 13.94 16.77
CA GLU A 46 -8.03 12.74 17.34
C GLU A 46 -8.99 12.09 16.35
N LEU A 47 -9.75 12.88 15.60
CA LEU A 47 -10.58 12.35 14.51
C LEU A 47 -9.71 11.67 13.45
N LEU A 48 -8.55 12.25 13.08
CA LEU A 48 -7.62 11.63 12.14
C LEU A 48 -7.14 10.26 12.64
N LYS A 49 -6.76 10.17 13.93
CA LYS A 49 -6.37 8.92 14.58
C LYS A 49 -7.46 7.86 14.47
N ASP A 50 -8.68 8.20 14.87
CA ASP A 50 -9.82 7.26 14.86
C ASP A 50 -10.11 6.79 13.43
N ARG A 51 -10.07 7.71 12.46
CA ARG A 51 -10.26 7.36 11.04
C ARG A 51 -9.13 6.49 10.49
N MET A 52 -7.88 6.70 10.87
CA MET A 52 -6.77 5.81 10.46
C MET A 52 -6.98 4.38 10.98
N ILE A 53 -7.41 4.23 12.24
CA ILE A 53 -7.72 2.93 12.84
C ILE A 53 -8.88 2.25 12.09
N GLU A 54 -9.99 2.97 11.90
CA GLU A 54 -11.19 2.44 11.23
C GLU A 54 -10.93 2.07 9.76
N ASN A 55 -9.99 2.73 9.08
CA ASN A 55 -9.60 2.42 7.70
C ASN A 55 -8.47 1.38 7.59
N GLY A 56 -8.13 0.71 8.69
CA GLY A 56 -7.13 -0.38 8.70
C GLY A 56 -5.74 0.09 8.28
N PHE A 57 -5.34 1.30 8.68
CA PHE A 57 -3.99 1.78 8.40
C PHE A 57 -2.95 0.91 9.10
N THR A 58 -1.73 0.92 8.57
CA THR A 58 -0.53 0.40 9.24
C THR A 58 0.37 1.57 9.62
N ASP A 59 1.44 1.34 10.39
CA ASP A 59 2.39 2.40 10.74
C ASP A 59 2.99 3.08 9.50
N GLN A 60 3.48 2.31 8.54
CA GLN A 60 4.01 2.82 7.28
C GLN A 60 2.95 3.57 6.48
N ARG A 61 1.71 3.04 6.38
CA ARG A 61 0.64 3.72 5.66
C ARG A 61 0.28 5.06 6.29
N ALA A 62 0.21 5.13 7.62
CA ALA A 62 -0.07 6.36 8.34
C ALA A 62 1.02 7.41 8.13
N ILE A 63 2.30 7.00 8.23
CA ILE A 63 3.44 7.89 7.99
C ILE A 63 3.49 8.38 6.55
N ASP A 64 3.34 7.47 5.57
CA ASP A 64 3.37 7.83 4.16
C ASP A 64 2.20 8.72 3.76
N ALA A 65 1.00 8.48 4.31
CA ALA A 65 -0.16 9.34 4.10
C ALA A 65 0.08 10.76 4.59
N VAL A 66 0.61 10.91 5.82
CA VAL A 66 0.94 12.22 6.38
C VAL A 66 2.02 12.91 5.56
N ASN A 67 3.10 12.21 5.22
CA ASN A 67 4.18 12.78 4.41
C ASN A 67 3.67 13.20 3.02
N HIS A 68 2.81 12.40 2.39
CA HIS A 68 2.22 12.77 1.11
C HIS A 68 1.43 14.07 1.19
N VAL A 69 0.63 14.27 2.24
CA VAL A 69 -0.09 15.54 2.45
C VAL A 69 0.89 16.68 2.73
N ILE A 70 1.93 16.47 3.53
CA ILE A 70 2.97 17.49 3.77
C ILE A 70 3.62 17.95 2.46
N ASP A 71 3.97 17.00 1.60
CA ASP A 71 4.74 17.27 0.39
C ASP A 71 3.89 17.83 -0.77
N ASN A 72 2.59 17.52 -0.80
CA ASN A 72 1.73 17.76 -1.98
C ASN A 72 0.48 18.61 -1.68
N TYR A 73 0.23 19.01 -0.43
CA TYR A 73 -0.95 19.80 -0.12
C TYR A 73 -0.81 21.25 -0.60
N GLU A 74 -1.59 21.61 -1.62
CA GLU A 74 -1.56 22.93 -2.26
C GLU A 74 -2.61 23.90 -1.69
N GLY A 75 -3.28 23.55 -0.59
CA GLY A 75 -4.36 24.36 -0.01
C GLY A 75 -3.86 25.69 0.55
N TRP A 76 -3.62 26.66 -0.32
CA TRP A 76 -3.26 28.01 0.02
C TRP A 76 -4.37 28.61 0.89
N ASN A 77 -4.08 28.93 2.16
CA ASN A 77 -4.99 29.44 3.19
C ASN A 77 -5.98 28.46 3.85
N LYS A 78 -5.89 27.15 3.59
CA LYS A 78 -6.74 26.15 4.25
C LYS A 78 -5.89 25.13 4.98
N THR A 79 -6.45 24.56 6.04
CA THR A 79 -5.87 23.40 6.68
C THR A 79 -6.34 22.14 5.93
N PRO A 80 -5.48 21.12 5.71
CA PRO A 80 -5.94 19.85 5.15
C PRO A 80 -7.05 19.26 6.01
N ASN A 81 -8.03 18.64 5.35
CA ASN A 81 -9.08 17.90 6.03
C ASN A 81 -8.68 16.42 6.18
N ILE A 82 -9.46 15.65 6.95
CA ILE A 82 -9.17 14.24 7.22
C ILE A 82 -9.07 13.41 5.92
N ALA A 83 -9.90 13.71 4.92
CA ALA A 83 -9.92 12.99 3.64
C ALA A 83 -8.60 13.15 2.87
N ASN A 84 -7.90 14.28 3.02
CA ASN A 84 -6.57 14.46 2.41
C ASN A 84 -5.57 13.42 2.90
N PHE A 85 -5.67 12.99 4.16
CA PHE A 85 -4.80 11.98 4.74
C PHE A 85 -5.32 10.57 4.43
N ILE A 86 -6.57 10.27 4.77
CA ILE A 86 -7.08 8.88 4.70
C ILE A 86 -7.33 8.40 3.27
N GLY A 87 -7.43 9.31 2.31
CA GLY A 87 -7.54 8.98 0.89
C GLY A 87 -6.24 8.47 0.27
N PHE A 88 -5.11 8.59 0.98
CA PHE A 88 -3.83 8.11 0.48
C PHE A 88 -3.70 6.59 0.59
N ASP A 89 -3.17 6.01 -0.48
CA ASP A 89 -2.78 4.61 -0.51
C ASP A 89 -1.62 4.42 -1.50
N ARG A 90 -0.75 3.44 -1.23
CA ARG A 90 0.27 2.99 -2.20
C ARG A 90 -0.14 1.62 -2.69
N ARG A 91 -0.52 1.57 -3.96
CA ARG A 91 -1.04 0.37 -4.60
C ARG A 91 -0.18 -0.06 -5.76
N VAL A 92 -0.12 -1.36 -5.98
CA VAL A 92 0.51 -1.96 -7.16
C VAL A 92 -0.55 -2.65 -7.99
N ASN A 93 -0.55 -2.37 -9.29
CA ASN A 93 -1.39 -3.06 -10.25
C ASN A 93 -0.93 -4.50 -10.39
N THR A 94 -1.87 -5.43 -10.31
CA THR A 94 -1.58 -6.85 -10.46
C THR A 94 -2.38 -7.44 -11.61
N LEU A 95 -1.83 -8.49 -12.23
CA LEU A 95 -2.47 -9.23 -13.31
C LEU A 95 -2.64 -10.68 -12.89
N THR A 96 -3.75 -11.30 -13.29
CA THR A 96 -3.84 -12.75 -13.37
C THR A 96 -2.94 -13.27 -14.50
N TYR A 97 -2.64 -14.57 -14.47
CA TYR A 97 -1.97 -15.25 -15.59
C TYR A 97 -2.68 -15.02 -16.93
N ARG A 98 -4.02 -15.07 -16.93
CA ARG A 98 -4.84 -14.86 -18.13
C ARG A 98 -4.70 -13.44 -18.68
N GLU A 99 -4.76 -12.44 -17.82
CA GLU A 99 -4.61 -11.04 -18.23
C GLU A 99 -3.20 -10.74 -18.72
N LEU A 100 -2.18 -11.30 -18.06
CA LEU A 100 -0.79 -11.17 -18.49
C LEU A 100 -0.59 -11.78 -19.88
N ASN A 101 -1.08 -13.01 -20.12
CA ASN A 101 -0.99 -13.67 -21.43
C ASN A 101 -1.69 -12.85 -22.50
N LEU A 102 -2.92 -12.41 -22.24
CA LEU A 102 -3.68 -11.61 -23.20
C LEU A 102 -2.92 -10.34 -23.62
N LYS A 103 -2.29 -9.64 -22.66
CA LYS A 103 -1.50 -8.44 -22.95
C LYS A 103 -0.20 -8.76 -23.69
N HIS A 104 0.44 -9.88 -23.35
CA HIS A 104 1.64 -10.34 -24.02
C HIS A 104 1.37 -10.73 -25.47
N ASP A 105 0.30 -11.51 -25.73
CA ASP A 105 -0.11 -11.93 -27.07
C ASP A 105 -0.46 -10.76 -27.98
N LYS A 106 -0.96 -9.66 -27.40
CA LYS A 106 -1.22 -8.38 -28.10
C LYS A 106 0.05 -7.54 -28.32
N GLY A 107 1.19 -7.94 -27.79
CA GLY A 107 2.45 -7.19 -27.86
C GLY A 107 2.48 -5.94 -26.97
N GLU A 108 1.58 -5.82 -25.99
CA GLU A 108 1.51 -4.64 -25.10
C GLU A 108 2.59 -4.67 -24.01
N ILE A 109 3.09 -5.86 -23.67
CA ILE A 109 4.06 -6.09 -22.60
C ILE A 109 5.05 -7.21 -22.97
N ALA A 110 6.25 -7.16 -22.40
CA ALA A 110 7.18 -8.29 -22.38
C ALA A 110 6.90 -9.16 -21.15
N TRP A 111 6.84 -10.47 -21.34
CA TRP A 111 6.59 -11.43 -20.25
C TRP A 111 7.65 -11.35 -19.15
N ASP A 112 8.92 -11.19 -19.54
CA ASP A 112 10.08 -11.18 -18.63
C ASP A 112 10.14 -9.95 -17.70
N ASP A 113 9.38 -8.91 -18.01
CA ASP A 113 9.24 -7.71 -17.17
C ASP A 113 8.35 -7.95 -15.95
N TYR A 114 7.64 -9.09 -15.91
CA TYR A 114 6.69 -9.42 -14.87
C TYR A 114 7.15 -10.57 -14.00
N VAL A 115 6.72 -10.52 -12.74
CA VAL A 115 7.11 -11.48 -11.72
C VAL A 115 5.92 -11.91 -10.89
N ALA A 116 5.86 -13.21 -10.58
CA ALA A 116 4.83 -13.77 -9.72
C ALA A 116 5.09 -13.39 -8.25
N VAL A 117 4.09 -12.82 -7.60
CA VAL A 117 4.10 -12.42 -6.20
C VAL A 117 3.00 -13.14 -5.43
N ASP A 118 3.31 -13.41 -4.16
CA ASP A 118 2.38 -13.96 -3.19
C ASP A 118 1.51 -12.82 -2.65
N VAL A 119 0.21 -12.95 -2.85
CA VAL A 119 -0.82 -12.00 -2.41
C VAL A 119 -1.75 -12.62 -1.37
N GLY A 120 -1.33 -13.68 -0.68
CA GLY A 120 -2.18 -14.35 0.32
C GLY A 120 -3.38 -15.11 -0.26
N LEU A 121 -3.39 -15.35 -1.57
CA LEU A 121 -4.35 -16.18 -2.28
C LEU A 121 -3.73 -17.53 -2.66
N GLU A 122 -4.56 -18.51 -3.01
CA GLU A 122 -4.08 -19.83 -3.49
C GLU A 122 -3.29 -19.77 -4.81
N LYS A 123 -3.38 -18.64 -5.53
CA LYS A 123 -2.72 -18.44 -6.82
C LYS A 123 -1.92 -17.14 -6.81
N PRO A 124 -0.77 -17.11 -7.50
CA PRO A 124 0.00 -15.89 -7.63
C PRO A 124 -0.73 -14.82 -8.44
N ARG A 125 -0.27 -13.59 -8.26
CA ARG A 125 -0.51 -12.48 -9.16
C ARG A 125 0.80 -12.02 -9.79
N TRP A 126 0.74 -11.40 -10.96
CA TRP A 126 1.90 -10.87 -11.66
C TRP A 126 1.94 -9.36 -11.57
N VAL A 127 3.11 -8.84 -11.21
CA VAL A 127 3.40 -7.41 -11.09
C VAL A 127 4.66 -7.09 -11.88
N LYS A 128 4.86 -5.83 -12.25
CA LYS A 128 6.12 -5.41 -12.86
C LYS A 128 7.28 -5.69 -11.89
N ARG A 129 8.40 -6.18 -12.43
CA ARG A 129 9.62 -6.49 -11.69
C ARG A 129 10.15 -5.27 -10.92
N GLU A 130 10.07 -4.10 -11.54
CA GLU A 130 10.44 -2.82 -10.95
C GLU A 130 9.60 -2.52 -9.71
N ASP A 131 8.26 -2.65 -9.80
CA ASP A 131 7.36 -2.44 -8.67
C ASP A 131 7.58 -3.48 -7.57
N SER A 132 7.77 -4.76 -7.94
CA SER A 132 8.13 -5.81 -6.98
C SER A 132 9.41 -5.47 -6.22
N THR A 133 10.41 -4.89 -6.89
CA THR A 133 11.68 -4.49 -6.26
C THR A 133 11.50 -3.24 -5.41
N ARG A 134 10.83 -2.22 -5.95
CA ARG A 134 10.55 -0.94 -5.28
C ARG A 134 9.78 -1.11 -3.98
N PHE A 135 8.80 -2.00 -3.97
CA PHE A 135 7.93 -2.24 -2.82
C PHE A 135 8.27 -3.55 -2.06
N GLY A 136 9.38 -4.20 -2.41
CA GLY A 136 9.86 -5.42 -1.78
C GLY A 136 8.83 -6.55 -1.73
N LEU A 137 8.01 -6.73 -2.77
CA LEU A 137 6.91 -7.71 -2.83
C LEU A 137 7.43 -9.16 -2.69
N LYS A 138 6.78 -9.95 -1.81
CA LYS A 138 7.14 -11.35 -1.57
C LYS A 138 6.91 -12.17 -2.84
N ARG A 139 7.93 -12.90 -3.31
CA ARG A 139 7.79 -13.77 -4.48
C ARG A 139 6.92 -14.98 -4.15
N TRP A 140 6.10 -15.36 -5.11
CA TRP A 140 5.39 -16.62 -5.05
C TRP A 140 6.40 -17.76 -5.17
N VAL A 141 6.44 -18.63 -4.17
CA VAL A 141 7.26 -19.84 -4.19
C VAL A 141 6.30 -21.01 -4.26
N VAL A 142 6.42 -21.83 -5.31
CA VAL A 142 5.70 -23.09 -5.39
C VAL A 142 6.40 -24.07 -4.45
N SER A 143 5.85 -24.32 -3.27
CA SER A 143 6.26 -25.42 -2.42
C SER A 143 5.89 -26.74 -3.11
N GLY A 144 6.83 -27.36 -3.82
CA GLY A 144 6.60 -28.66 -4.44
C GLY A 144 7.49 -29.09 -5.61
N ILE A 145 8.73 -28.62 -5.72
CA ILE A 145 9.77 -29.40 -6.44
C ILE A 145 11.00 -29.43 -5.54
N GLU A 146 11.01 -30.36 -4.58
CA GLU A 146 12.27 -30.98 -4.20
C GLU A 146 12.85 -31.55 -5.49
N LYS A 147 13.92 -30.93 -6.00
CA LYS A 147 14.79 -31.63 -6.93
C LYS A 147 15.49 -32.70 -6.10
N GLU A 148 14.88 -33.88 -6.00
CA GLU A 148 15.65 -35.08 -5.72
C GLU A 148 16.68 -35.23 -6.84
N SER A 149 17.94 -35.11 -6.42
CA SER A 149 19.18 -35.69 -6.96
C SER A 149 19.22 -36.12 -8.41
#